data_AF-A0A2E5CTY2-F1
#
_entry.id   AF-A0A2E5CTY2-F1
#
_cell.length_a   1.000
_cell.length_b   1.000
_cell.length_c   1.000
_cell.angle_alpha   90.00
_cell.angle_beta   90.00
_cell.angle_gamma   90.00
#
_symmetry.space_group_name_H-M   'P 1'
#
loop_
_entity.id
_entity.type
_entity.pdbx_description
1 polymer ?
#
loop_
_entity_poly.entity_id
_entity_poly.type
_entity_poly.pdbx_seq_one_letter_code
_entity_poly.pdbx_strand_id
1 'polypeptide(L)'
;MKVLLVSATKKEIKYYKNNDLEIIITGIGIPNTILNLTKKLSEATYDLVINVGICGSFKKHFKIGDVVEIINDKFSEIGYEEGSNIKEFDNSFKIINNFNVNAKTNLEHVSSITVNTVHGNKDSIKKIMTRLNPDVESMEGAAVFMVCQHYNTKCIQLRAISNYVEERNKNNWNIPLALKNLGDLLNQKIYEL
;
A
#
# COMPACT_ATOMS: atom_id res chain seq x y z
N MET A 1 -21.52 9.32 -6.32
CA MET A 1 -20.23 8.63 -6.48
C MET A 1 -20.26 7.37 -5.63
N LYS A 2 -20.02 6.20 -6.21
CA LYS A 2 -19.99 4.90 -5.53
C LYS A 2 -18.54 4.55 -5.18
N VAL A 3 -18.21 4.61 -3.90
CA VAL A 3 -16.86 4.41 -3.38
C VAL A 3 -16.75 3.04 -2.71
N LEU A 4 -15.64 2.33 -2.95
CA LEU A 4 -15.26 1.11 -2.25
C LEU A 4 -14.08 1.38 -1.33
N LEU A 5 -14.24 1.11 -0.03
CA LEU A 5 -13.14 1.13 0.93
C LEU A 5 -12.50 -0.26 1.01
N VAL A 6 -11.20 -0.36 0.72
CA VAL A 6 -10.44 -1.61 0.68
C VAL A 6 -9.43 -1.63 1.81
N SER A 7 -9.47 -2.66 2.64
CA SER A 7 -8.52 -2.86 3.75
C SER A 7 -8.05 -4.31 3.79
N ALA A 8 -6.79 -4.55 4.17
CA ALA A 8 -6.28 -5.92 4.31
C ALA A 8 -6.92 -6.62 5.52
N THR A 9 -7.18 -5.88 6.60
CA THR A 9 -7.76 -6.40 7.83
C THR A 9 -8.85 -5.50 8.41
N LYS A 10 -9.73 -6.05 9.25
CA LYS A 10 -10.72 -5.25 10.02
C LYS A 10 -10.05 -4.31 11.04
N LYS A 11 -8.83 -4.63 11.48
CA LYS A 11 -8.12 -3.82 12.48
C LYS A 11 -7.71 -2.47 11.92
N GLU A 12 -7.34 -2.43 10.64
CA GLU A 12 -6.86 -1.20 9.98
C GLU A 12 -7.93 -0.11 9.86
N ILE A 13 -9.19 -0.51 9.83
CA ILE A 13 -10.35 0.38 9.77
C ILE A 13 -11.07 0.52 11.12
N LYS A 14 -10.46 0.07 12.23
CA LYS A 14 -11.09 0.07 13.56
C LYS A 14 -11.60 1.45 13.98
N TYR A 15 -10.92 2.52 13.57
CA TYR A 15 -11.23 3.90 13.96
C TYR A 15 -12.05 4.66 12.91
N TYR A 16 -12.36 4.03 11.77
CA TYR A 16 -13.31 4.57 10.80
C TYR A 16 -14.74 4.35 11.32
N LYS A 17 -15.55 5.41 11.36
CA LYS A 17 -16.86 5.41 12.03
C LYS A 17 -18.05 5.48 11.09
N ASN A 18 -17.83 5.87 9.83
CA ASN A 18 -18.90 6.01 8.87
C ASN A 18 -19.25 4.64 8.27
N ASN A 19 -20.53 4.32 8.18
CA ASN A 19 -21.03 3.02 7.73
C ASN A 19 -21.74 3.09 6.37
N ASP A 20 -21.59 4.21 5.66
CA ASP A 20 -22.24 4.51 4.40
C ASP A 20 -21.45 4.00 3.18
N LEU A 21 -20.15 3.75 3.35
CA LEU A 21 -19.32 3.15 2.32
C LEU A 21 -19.35 1.63 2.39
N GLU A 22 -19.33 1.01 1.22
CA GLU A 22 -19.09 -0.41 1.13
C GLU A 22 -17.62 -0.71 1.45
N ILE A 23 -17.40 -1.72 2.29
CA ILE A 23 -16.07 -2.10 2.77
C ILE A 23 -15.79 -3.54 2.35
N ILE A 24 -14.62 -3.79 1.78
CA ILE A 24 -14.09 -5.14 1.58
C ILE A 24 -12.82 -5.37 2.38
N ILE A 25 -12.76 -6.52 3.04
CA ILE A 25 -11.55 -7.03 3.69
C ILE A 25 -10.90 -8.03 2.73
N THR A 26 -9.74 -7.69 2.17
CA THR A 26 -9.08 -8.54 1.17
C THR A 26 -8.31 -9.68 1.80
N GLY A 27 -7.84 -9.53 3.05
CA GLY A 27 -6.79 -10.37 3.62
C GLY A 27 -5.40 -9.83 3.28
N ILE A 28 -4.41 -10.23 4.08
CA ILE A 28 -3.03 -9.74 3.99
C ILE A 28 -2.33 -10.34 2.77
N GLY A 29 -1.56 -9.52 2.07
CA GLY A 29 -0.67 -9.94 0.99
C GLY A 29 -1.25 -9.82 -0.42
N ILE A 30 -0.36 -9.94 -1.39
CA ILE A 30 -0.64 -9.82 -2.82
C ILE A 30 -1.72 -10.82 -3.30
N PRO A 31 -1.63 -12.14 -3.02
CA PRO A 31 -2.58 -13.10 -3.58
C PRO A 31 -4.02 -12.86 -3.12
N ASN A 32 -4.18 -12.57 -1.83
CA ASN A 32 -5.47 -12.28 -1.20
C ASN A 32 -6.09 -11.00 -1.76
N THR A 33 -5.27 -9.96 -1.93
CA THR A 33 -5.69 -8.68 -2.53
C THR A 33 -6.15 -8.86 -3.96
N ILE A 34 -5.36 -9.53 -4.80
CA ILE A 34 -5.71 -9.78 -6.21
C ILE A 34 -7.01 -10.57 -6.29
N LEU A 35 -7.11 -11.71 -5.59
CA LEU A 35 -8.27 -12.60 -5.69
C LEU A 35 -9.56 -11.90 -5.28
N ASN A 36 -9.57 -11.29 -4.09
CA ASN A 36 -10.79 -10.75 -3.51
C ASN A 36 -11.21 -9.42 -4.17
N LEU A 37 -10.26 -8.54 -4.50
CA LEU A 37 -10.59 -7.29 -5.17
C LEU A 37 -11.01 -7.52 -6.63
N THR A 38 -10.37 -8.46 -7.34
CA THR A 38 -10.77 -8.82 -8.71
C THR A 38 -12.19 -9.36 -8.74
N LYS A 39 -12.52 -10.31 -7.84
CA LYS A 39 -13.89 -10.81 -7.70
C LYS A 39 -14.86 -9.65 -7.47
N LYS A 40 -14.52 -8.74 -6.56
CA LYS A 40 -15.38 -7.62 -6.19
C LYS A 40 -15.66 -6.66 -7.36
N LEU A 41 -14.63 -6.27 -8.10
CA LEU A 41 -14.76 -5.36 -9.25
C LEU A 41 -15.37 -6.05 -10.48
N SER A 42 -15.33 -7.38 -10.56
CA SER A 42 -16.03 -8.14 -11.61
C SER A 42 -17.55 -8.18 -11.42
N GLU A 43 -18.01 -8.12 -10.16
CA GLU A 43 -19.44 -8.20 -9.80
C GLU A 43 -20.11 -6.82 -9.75
N ALA A 44 -19.33 -5.75 -9.59
CA ALA A 44 -19.86 -4.41 -9.42
C ALA A 44 -18.86 -3.33 -9.87
N THR A 45 -19.39 -2.26 -10.46
CA THR A 45 -18.62 -1.06 -10.80
C THR A 45 -18.56 -0.09 -9.61
N TYR A 46 -17.46 0.66 -9.53
CA TYR A 46 -17.20 1.72 -8.55
C TYR A 46 -16.55 2.90 -9.25
N ASP A 47 -16.84 4.11 -8.78
CA ASP A 47 -16.23 5.34 -9.29
C ASP A 47 -14.82 5.54 -8.71
N LEU A 48 -14.60 5.05 -7.48
CA LEU A 48 -13.37 5.20 -6.73
C LEU A 48 -13.14 4.01 -5.78
N VAL A 49 -11.92 3.50 -5.76
CA VAL A 49 -11.40 2.57 -4.75
C VAL A 49 -10.45 3.33 -3.83
N ILE A 50 -10.74 3.35 -2.53
CA ILE A 50 -9.85 3.92 -1.52
C ILE A 50 -9.24 2.75 -0.75
N ASN A 51 -7.94 2.51 -0.94
CA ASN A 51 -7.25 1.49 -0.20
C ASN A 51 -6.47 2.08 0.97
N VAL A 52 -6.75 1.57 2.16
CA VAL A 52 -6.26 2.10 3.44
C VAL A 52 -5.52 1.02 4.21
N GLY A 53 -4.53 1.43 5.00
CA GLY A 53 -3.75 0.49 5.81
C GLY A 53 -2.55 1.16 6.46
N ILE A 54 -1.66 0.34 7.01
CA ILE A 54 -0.39 0.80 7.58
C ILE A 54 0.79 0.44 6.68
N CYS A 55 1.91 1.12 6.89
CA CYS A 55 3.16 0.82 6.18
C CYS A 55 4.39 1.01 7.09
N GLY A 56 5.48 0.36 6.71
CA GLY A 56 6.80 0.61 7.28
C GLY A 56 7.54 1.66 6.44
N SER A 57 8.25 2.59 7.09
CA SER A 57 9.01 3.62 6.37
C SER A 57 10.52 3.34 6.35
N PHE A 58 11.14 3.48 5.19
CA PHE A 58 12.60 3.47 5.04
C PHE A 58 13.23 4.84 5.33
N LYS A 59 12.45 5.93 5.41
CA LYS A 59 12.96 7.30 5.59
C LYS A 59 12.55 7.83 6.96
N LYS A 60 13.53 8.28 7.74
CA LYS A 60 13.31 8.78 9.11
C LYS A 60 12.64 10.17 9.19
N HIS A 61 12.47 10.86 8.06
CA HIS A 61 11.81 12.17 8.05
C HIS A 61 10.28 12.06 8.12
N PHE A 62 9.69 10.93 7.67
CA PHE A 62 8.29 10.62 7.96
C PHE A 62 8.17 10.19 9.41
N LYS A 63 7.26 10.80 10.16
CA LYS A 63 7.06 10.48 11.57
C LYS A 63 6.09 9.31 11.69
N ILE A 64 6.26 8.51 12.73
CA ILE A 64 5.29 7.47 13.08
C ILE A 64 3.93 8.14 13.36
N GLY A 65 2.89 7.68 12.68
CA GLY A 65 1.55 8.26 12.70
C GLY A 65 1.24 9.21 11.55
N ASP A 66 2.23 9.64 10.77
CA ASP A 66 1.96 10.41 9.54
C ASP A 66 1.12 9.54 8.58
N VAL A 67 0.18 10.17 7.87
CA VAL A 67 -0.60 9.53 6.82
C VAL A 67 -0.15 10.10 5.48
N VAL A 68 0.24 9.21 4.58
CA VAL A 68 0.82 9.55 3.27
C VAL A 68 -0.06 8.99 2.15
N GLU A 69 0.01 9.62 0.98
CA GLU A 69 -0.62 9.12 -0.24
C GLU A 69 0.43 8.42 -1.11
N ILE A 70 0.15 7.18 -1.50
CA ILE A 70 1.02 6.43 -2.40
C ILE A 70 0.68 6.83 -3.84
N ILE A 71 1.63 7.44 -4.55
CA ILE A 71 1.47 7.82 -5.96
C ILE A 71 2.22 6.90 -6.92
N ASN A 72 3.15 6.11 -6.37
CA ASN A 72 3.90 5.09 -7.07
C ASN A 72 3.98 3.83 -6.19
N ASP A 73 3.65 2.65 -6.71
CA ASP A 73 3.87 1.38 -6.01
C ASP A 73 4.38 0.32 -7.00
N LYS A 74 5.24 -0.57 -6.53
CA LYS A 74 5.94 -1.58 -7.34
C LYS A 74 6.00 -2.92 -6.62
N PHE A 75 5.82 -4.04 -7.34
CA PHE A 75 6.14 -5.34 -6.74
C PHE A 75 7.66 -5.50 -6.66
N SER A 76 8.17 -5.53 -5.43
CA SER A 76 9.61 -5.57 -5.16
C SER A 76 10.28 -6.87 -5.61
N GLU A 77 9.54 -7.97 -5.64
CA GLU A 77 10.06 -9.33 -5.80
C GLU A 77 10.03 -9.84 -7.25
N ILE A 78 9.35 -9.12 -8.16
CA ILE A 78 9.30 -9.53 -9.56
C ILE A 78 10.64 -9.23 -10.24
N GLY A 79 11.38 -10.29 -10.54
CA GLY A 79 12.71 -10.26 -11.11
C GLY A 79 13.34 -11.65 -11.13
N TYR A 80 14.65 -11.70 -11.37
CA TYR A 80 15.44 -12.93 -11.32
C TYR A 80 16.72 -12.70 -10.51
N GLU A 81 17.27 -13.77 -9.95
CA GLU A 81 18.51 -13.71 -9.19
C GLU A 81 19.73 -13.67 -10.13
N GLU A 82 20.64 -12.74 -9.85
CA GLU A 82 21.98 -12.69 -10.44
C GLU A 82 23.00 -12.60 -9.30
N GLY A 83 23.53 -13.76 -8.92
CA GLY A 83 24.32 -13.90 -7.69
C GLY A 83 23.48 -13.59 -6.46
N SER A 84 23.89 -12.61 -5.66
CA SER A 84 23.18 -12.20 -4.44
C SER A 84 22.19 -11.05 -4.64
N ASN A 85 22.02 -10.59 -5.89
CA ASN A 85 21.17 -9.47 -6.27
C ASN A 85 19.93 -9.94 -7.03
N ILE A 86 18.86 -9.16 -6.97
CA ILE A 86 17.68 -9.32 -7.83
C ILE A 86 17.79 -8.32 -8.98
N LYS A 87 17.68 -8.78 -10.21
CA LYS A 87 17.56 -7.97 -11.42
C LYS A 87 16.12 -7.97 -11.91
N GLU A 88 15.72 -6.87 -12.54
CA GLU A 88 14.40 -6.78 -13.15
C GLU A 88 14.43 -7.42 -14.54
N PHE A 89 13.31 -8.02 -14.93
CA PHE A 89 13.12 -8.43 -16.32
C PHE A 89 13.14 -7.21 -17.22
N ASP A 90 13.71 -7.36 -18.41
CA ASP A 90 13.61 -6.32 -19.42
C ASP A 90 12.16 -6.19 -19.96
N ASN A 91 11.93 -5.14 -20.72
CA ASN A 91 10.60 -4.83 -21.25
C ASN A 91 10.08 -5.84 -22.29
N SER A 92 10.89 -6.79 -22.76
CA SER A 92 10.46 -7.80 -23.75
C SER A 92 9.40 -8.75 -23.18
N PHE A 93 9.42 -8.97 -21.86
CA PHE A 93 8.46 -9.84 -21.17
C PHE A 93 7.10 -9.17 -20.89
N LYS A 94 6.93 -7.88 -21.23
CA LYS A 94 5.68 -7.10 -20.99
C LYS A 94 5.14 -7.22 -19.55
N ILE A 95 6.04 -7.30 -18.57
CA ILE A 95 5.67 -7.43 -17.16
C ILE A 95 5.32 -6.05 -16.62
N ILE A 96 4.04 -5.85 -16.25
CA ILE A 96 3.61 -4.63 -15.56
C ILE A 96 3.94 -4.80 -14.07
N ASN A 97 5.01 -4.16 -13.63
CA ASN A 97 5.48 -4.24 -12.26
C ASN A 97 5.41 -2.90 -11.50
N ASN A 98 5.34 -1.78 -12.22
CA ASN A 98 5.38 -0.44 -11.64
C ASN A 98 4.10 0.31 -11.96
N PHE A 99 3.43 0.83 -10.92
CA PHE A 99 2.13 1.48 -11.05
C PHE A 99 2.24 2.94 -10.59
N ASN A 100 1.90 3.87 -11.47
CA ASN A 100 1.90 5.30 -11.19
C ASN A 100 0.47 5.83 -11.29
N VAL A 101 0.06 6.61 -10.30
CA VAL A 101 -1.25 7.26 -10.27
C VAL A 101 -1.10 8.75 -9.97
N ASN A 102 -2.04 9.55 -10.46
CA ASN A 102 -2.10 10.96 -10.10
C ASN A 102 -2.55 11.11 -8.65
N ALA A 103 -1.84 11.97 -7.91
CA ALA A 103 -2.22 12.41 -6.58
C ALA A 103 -3.64 12.99 -6.56
N LYS A 104 -4.37 12.72 -5.49
CA LYS A 104 -5.74 13.23 -5.26
C LYS A 104 -5.87 13.99 -3.95
N THR A 105 -4.79 14.05 -3.15
CA THR A 105 -4.78 14.73 -1.87
C THR A 105 -3.59 15.69 -1.76
N ASN A 106 -3.65 16.57 -0.76
CA ASN A 106 -2.52 17.41 -0.35
C ASN A 106 -1.66 16.74 0.74
N LEU A 107 -1.78 15.43 0.94
CA LEU A 107 -0.87 14.68 1.81
C LEU A 107 0.50 14.59 1.15
N GLU A 108 1.50 14.19 1.93
CA GLU A 108 2.81 13.89 1.40
C GLU A 108 2.72 12.71 0.41
N HIS A 109 3.25 12.89 -0.79
CA HIS A 109 3.22 11.91 -1.88
C HIS A 109 4.48 11.07 -1.84
N VAL A 110 4.32 9.75 -1.80
CA VAL A 110 5.46 8.85 -1.61
C VAL A 110 5.47 7.70 -2.60
N SER A 111 6.67 7.15 -2.80
CA SER A 111 6.90 5.89 -3.51
C SER A 111 6.85 4.71 -2.54
N SER A 112 6.14 3.65 -2.93
CA SER A 112 6.04 2.42 -2.15
C SER A 112 6.56 1.21 -2.92
N ILE A 113 6.92 0.18 -2.16
CA ILE A 113 7.00 -1.17 -2.67
C ILE A 113 5.99 -2.05 -1.97
N THR A 114 5.47 -3.00 -2.73
CA THR A 114 4.70 -4.11 -2.21
C THR A 114 5.58 -5.35 -2.09
N VAL A 115 5.52 -5.99 -0.93
CA VAL A 115 6.34 -7.15 -0.55
C VAL A 115 5.44 -8.29 -0.09
N ASN A 116 5.83 -9.53 -0.37
CA ASN A 116 5.32 -10.71 0.32
C ASN A 116 6.09 -10.97 1.62
N THR A 117 7.35 -10.54 1.69
CA THR A 117 8.18 -10.65 2.90
C THR A 117 8.65 -9.27 3.37
N VAL A 118 8.09 -8.81 4.48
CA VAL A 118 8.48 -7.52 5.09
C VAL A 118 9.95 -7.50 5.48
N HIS A 119 10.60 -6.36 5.27
CA HIS A 119 12.02 -6.23 5.53
C HIS A 119 12.29 -6.11 7.04
N GLY A 120 13.13 -7.01 7.55
CA GLY A 120 13.53 -7.06 8.95
C GLY A 120 14.98 -7.46 9.18
N ASN A 121 15.78 -7.47 8.11
CA ASN A 121 17.18 -7.89 8.09
C ASN A 121 18.04 -6.80 7.42
N LYS A 122 19.20 -6.47 8.00
CA LYS A 122 20.05 -5.38 7.53
C LYS A 122 20.48 -5.52 6.08
N ASP A 123 20.82 -6.73 5.64
CA ASP A 123 21.31 -6.97 4.28
C ASP A 123 20.19 -6.83 3.25
N SER A 124 19.00 -7.39 3.52
CA SER A 124 17.87 -7.24 2.61
C SER A 124 17.41 -5.78 2.52
N ILE A 125 17.42 -5.04 3.65
CA ILE A 125 17.13 -3.60 3.68
C ILE A 125 18.15 -2.83 2.82
N LYS A 126 19.45 -3.11 2.97
CA LYS A 126 20.48 -2.45 2.16
C LYS A 126 20.29 -2.75 0.67
N LYS A 127 19.98 -3.99 0.31
CA LYS A 127 19.74 -4.40 -1.09
C LYS A 127 18.53 -3.70 -1.68
N ILE A 128 17.39 -3.66 -0.98
CA ILE A 128 16.18 -3.02 -1.50
C ILE A 128 16.33 -1.50 -1.63
N MET A 129 17.02 -0.86 -0.66
CA MET A 129 17.33 0.56 -0.72
C MET A 129 18.28 0.91 -1.86
N THR A 130 19.24 0.04 -2.17
CA THR A 130 20.15 0.24 -3.32
C THR A 130 19.42 0.03 -4.64
N ARG A 131 18.52 -0.95 -4.71
CA ARG A 131 17.86 -1.35 -5.96
C ARG A 131 16.69 -0.45 -6.34
N LEU A 132 15.82 -0.14 -5.38
CA LEU A 132 14.56 0.57 -5.62
C LEU A 132 14.45 1.89 -4.84
N ASN A 133 15.22 2.06 -3.76
CA ASN A 133 15.22 3.25 -2.90
C ASN A 133 13.81 3.77 -2.50
N PRO A 134 12.85 2.90 -2.11
CA PRO A 134 11.47 3.31 -1.83
C PRO A 134 11.37 4.16 -0.55
N ASP A 135 10.26 4.86 -0.39
CA ASP A 135 9.96 5.60 0.84
C ASP A 135 9.34 4.69 1.90
N VAL A 136 8.40 3.83 1.49
CA VAL A 136 7.63 2.95 2.38
C VAL A 136 7.40 1.56 1.79
N GLU A 137 7.13 0.56 2.63
CA GLU A 137 6.67 -0.77 2.22
C GLU A 137 5.30 -1.12 2.80
N SER A 138 4.49 -1.82 1.99
CA SER A 138 3.26 -2.48 2.43
C SER A 138 3.13 -3.86 1.75
N MET A 139 2.07 -4.62 2.04
CA MET A 139 1.90 -5.98 1.51
C MET A 139 0.81 -6.10 0.43
N GLU A 140 0.09 -5.01 0.13
CA GLU A 140 -1.10 -5.04 -0.73
C GLU A 140 -1.11 -3.96 -1.83
N GLY A 141 -0.36 -2.87 -1.69
CA GLY A 141 -0.58 -1.63 -2.45
C GLY A 141 -0.54 -1.81 -3.99
N ALA A 142 0.57 -2.28 -4.55
CA ALA A 142 0.71 -2.52 -5.98
C ALA A 142 -0.37 -3.49 -6.52
N ALA A 143 -0.82 -4.46 -5.72
CA ALA A 143 -1.90 -5.36 -6.10
C ALA A 143 -3.24 -4.62 -6.26
N VAL A 144 -3.54 -3.66 -5.39
CA VAL A 144 -4.73 -2.81 -5.54
C VAL A 144 -4.63 -1.97 -6.81
N PHE A 145 -3.50 -1.31 -7.06
CA PHE A 145 -3.31 -0.51 -8.28
C PHE A 145 -3.44 -1.35 -9.54
N MET A 146 -2.83 -2.53 -9.55
CA MET A 146 -2.92 -3.47 -10.68
C MET A 146 -4.37 -3.83 -11.00
N VAL A 147 -5.14 -4.24 -9.99
CA VAL A 147 -6.54 -4.64 -10.19
C VAL A 147 -7.40 -3.43 -10.59
N CYS A 148 -7.23 -2.27 -9.95
CA CYS A 148 -7.98 -1.07 -10.30
C CYS A 148 -7.68 -0.60 -11.74
N GLN A 149 -6.41 -0.64 -12.16
CA GLN A 149 -6.00 -0.30 -13.53
C GLN A 149 -6.60 -1.29 -14.55
N HIS A 150 -6.64 -2.59 -14.23
CA HIS A 150 -7.26 -3.60 -15.10
C HIS A 150 -8.74 -3.33 -15.36
N TYR A 151 -9.49 -2.91 -14.33
CA TYR A 151 -10.91 -2.56 -14.44
C TYR A 151 -11.17 -1.10 -14.80
N ASN A 152 -10.12 -0.31 -15.09
CA ASN A 152 -10.20 1.13 -15.34
C ASN A 152 -10.93 1.92 -14.23
N THR A 153 -10.77 1.48 -12.99
CA THR A 153 -11.36 2.09 -11.79
C THR A 153 -10.36 3.05 -11.17
N LYS A 154 -10.78 4.28 -10.86
CA LYS A 154 -9.91 5.23 -10.15
C LYS A 154 -9.59 4.69 -8.76
N CYS A 155 -8.36 4.93 -8.30
CA CYS A 155 -7.95 4.52 -6.97
C CYS A 155 -7.07 5.56 -6.27
N ILE A 156 -7.09 5.51 -4.94
CA ILE A 156 -6.21 6.22 -4.00
C ILE A 156 -5.69 5.21 -3.00
N GLN A 157 -4.43 5.36 -2.59
CA GLN A 157 -3.84 4.60 -1.52
C GLN A 157 -3.39 5.52 -0.40
N LEU A 158 -3.93 5.29 0.80
CA LEU A 158 -3.57 6.00 2.01
C LEU A 158 -2.90 5.03 2.97
N ARG A 159 -1.74 5.40 3.49
CA ARG A 159 -0.99 4.58 4.44
C ARG A 159 -0.56 5.40 5.63
N ALA A 160 -0.79 4.88 6.82
CA ALA A 160 -0.22 5.45 8.04
C ALA A 160 1.12 4.79 8.38
N ILE A 161 2.13 5.58 8.70
CA ILE A 161 3.45 5.07 9.11
C ILE A 161 3.33 4.41 10.49
N SER A 162 3.44 3.08 10.58
CA SER A 162 3.37 2.36 11.85
C SER A 162 4.72 2.13 12.51
N ASN A 163 5.78 2.11 11.71
CA ASN A 163 7.14 1.82 12.14
C ASN A 163 8.15 2.27 11.09
N TYR A 164 9.42 2.30 11.49
CA TYR A 164 10.52 2.32 10.54
C TYR A 164 10.91 0.91 10.12
N VAL A 165 11.36 0.76 8.89
CA VAL A 165 11.98 -0.47 8.40
C VAL A 165 13.41 -0.53 8.92
N GLU A 166 13.68 -1.56 9.72
CA GLU A 166 14.95 -1.78 10.39
C GLU A 166 15.09 -3.26 10.75
N GLU A 167 16.21 -3.64 11.34
CA GLU A 167 16.34 -4.99 11.91
C GLU A 167 15.22 -5.22 12.92
N ARG A 168 14.49 -6.34 12.79
CA ARG A 168 13.17 -6.51 13.38
C ARG A 168 13.13 -6.20 14.88
N ASN A 169 12.62 -5.04 15.21
CA ASN A 169 12.42 -4.58 16.59
C ASN A 169 11.00 -4.04 16.76
N LYS A 170 10.10 -4.88 17.31
CA LYS A 170 8.69 -4.53 17.48
C LYS A 170 8.45 -3.44 18.54
N ASN A 171 9.42 -3.15 19.40
CA ASN A 171 9.27 -2.14 20.46
C ASN A 171 9.17 -0.72 19.89
N ASN A 172 9.65 -0.51 18.67
CA ASN A 172 9.63 0.79 17.98
C ASN A 172 8.35 1.01 17.16
N TRP A 173 7.39 0.08 17.21
CA TRP A 173 6.16 0.15 16.42
C TRP A 173 5.07 0.85 17.21
N ASN A 174 4.35 1.77 16.58
CA ASN A 174 3.16 2.40 17.17
C ASN A 174 1.95 2.24 16.25
N ILE A 175 1.53 0.99 16.09
CA ILE A 175 0.32 0.62 15.33
C ILE A 175 -0.92 1.35 15.87
N PRO A 176 -1.16 1.46 17.20
CA PRO A 176 -2.34 2.18 17.70
C PRO A 176 -2.42 3.64 17.23
N LEU A 177 -1.30 4.37 17.25
CA LEU A 177 -1.23 5.75 16.77
C LEU A 177 -1.51 5.82 15.26
N ALA A 178 -0.84 4.98 14.46
CA ALA A 178 -1.02 4.96 13.01
C ALA A 178 -2.49 4.69 12.62
N LEU A 179 -3.11 3.68 13.25
CA LEU A 179 -4.51 3.35 13.01
C LEU A 179 -5.47 4.45 13.44
N LYS A 180 -5.18 5.12 14.57
CA LYS A 180 -6.00 6.24 15.04
C LYS A 180 -5.94 7.40 14.06
N ASN A 181 -4.74 7.82 13.64
CA ASN A 181 -4.56 8.94 12.73
C ASN A 181 -5.17 8.66 11.35
N LEU A 182 -5.02 7.43 10.84
CA LEU A 182 -5.68 6.99 9.61
C LEU A 182 -7.21 7.10 9.73
N GLY A 183 -7.79 6.58 10.81
CA GLY A 183 -9.23 6.67 11.05
C GLY A 183 -9.72 8.11 11.17
N ASP A 184 -9.00 8.96 11.91
CA ASP A 184 -9.33 10.37 12.07
C ASP A 184 -9.31 11.11 10.72
N LEU A 185 -8.31 10.85 9.87
CA LEU A 185 -8.24 11.39 8.51
C LEU A 185 -9.44 10.93 7.65
N LEU A 186 -9.74 9.64 7.64
CA LEU A 186 -10.84 9.09 6.85
C LEU A 186 -12.19 9.68 7.31
N ASN A 187 -12.42 9.77 8.61
CA ASN A 187 -13.66 10.36 9.13
C ASN A 187 -13.83 11.84 8.74
N GLN A 188 -12.74 12.58 8.54
CA GLN A 188 -12.77 14.01 8.18
C GLN A 188 -12.84 14.25 6.67
N LYS A 189 -12.05 13.50 5.89
CA LYS A 189 -11.74 13.86 4.51
C LYS A 189 -12.25 12.89 3.45
N ILE A 190 -12.81 11.73 3.83
CA ILE A 190 -13.13 10.69 2.82
C ILE A 190 -14.11 11.14 1.73
N TYR A 191 -14.95 12.14 2.01
CA TYR A 191 -15.90 12.72 1.05
C TYR A 191 -15.32 13.85 0.20
N GLU A 192 -14.12 14.32 0.53
CA GLU A 192 -13.35 15.30 -0.24
C GLU A 192 -12.39 14.63 -1.25
N LEU A 193 -12.25 13.30 -1.17
CA LEU A 193 -11.42 12.44 -2.04
C LEU A 193 -12.15 12.03 -3.31
#